data_AF-A0A453DX16-F1
#
_entry.id   AF-A0A453DX16-F1
#
_cell.length_a   1.000
_cell.length_b   1.000
_cell.length_c   1.000
_cell.angle_alpha   90.00
_cell.angle_beta   90.00
_cell.angle_gamma   90.00
#
_symmetry.space_group_name_H-M   'P 1'
#
loop_
_entity.id
_entity.type
_entity.pdbx_description
1 polymer ?
#
loop_
_entity_poly.entity_id
_entity_poly.type
_entity_poly.pdbx_seq_one_letter_code
_entity_poly.pdbx_strand_id
1 'polypeptide(L)'
;LDLWVQNSNHNLATIFPALFPHTLRPSATVARVLSIPTFNLDLVPRLSHVAELELENLCAMLATASLNVQVHDKRIGRIDGKPLTCNSAYKAIWSDKPIDYFAPAIWKNYVPNKCRIFLWLASKNRLFTNERRFN
;
A
#
# COMPACT_ATOMS: atom_id res chain seq x y z
N LEU A 1 5.48 -0.55 0.77
CA LEU A 1 4.80 -0.62 -0.53
C LEU A 1 5.83 -0.97 -1.59
N ASP A 2 5.40 -1.63 -2.66
CA ASP A 2 6.21 -2.36 -3.64
C ASP A 2 7.15 -1.45 -4.43
N LEU A 3 8.45 -1.51 -4.10
CA LEU A 3 9.50 -0.77 -4.79
C LEU A 3 10.25 -1.74 -5.68
N TRP A 4 9.93 -1.64 -6.96
CA TRP A 4 10.50 -2.47 -8.02
C TRP A 4 11.89 -1.99 -8.46
N VAL A 5 12.11 -0.68 -8.38
CA VAL A 5 13.34 -0.06 -8.87
C VAL A 5 14.37 0.01 -7.74
N GLN A 6 15.52 -0.62 -7.96
CA GLN A 6 16.65 -0.55 -7.03
C GLN A 6 17.02 0.93 -6.78
N ASN A 7 17.28 1.30 -5.53
CA ASN A 7 17.54 2.68 -5.08
C ASN A 7 16.40 3.72 -5.26
N SER A 8 15.18 3.32 -5.62
CA SER A 8 14.04 4.24 -5.65
C SER A 8 13.12 4.04 -4.45
N ASN A 9 12.62 5.15 -3.90
CA ASN A 9 11.52 5.17 -2.93
C ASN A 9 10.14 5.30 -3.57
N HIS A 10 10.08 5.28 -4.91
CA HIS A 10 8.88 5.50 -5.70
C HIS A 10 8.40 4.19 -6.33
N ASN A 11 7.08 4.01 -6.37
CA ASN A 11 6.46 2.89 -7.07
C ASN A 11 6.43 3.17 -8.59
N LEU A 12 6.21 2.13 -9.40
CA LEU A 12 6.20 2.28 -10.86
C LEU A 12 5.15 3.29 -11.35
N ALA A 13 3.98 3.37 -10.70
CA ALA A 13 2.94 4.33 -11.07
C ALA A 13 3.38 5.80 -10.87
N THR A 14 4.21 6.07 -9.85
CA THR A 14 4.78 7.39 -9.60
C THR A 14 5.99 7.71 -10.49
N ILE A 15 6.70 6.68 -10.97
CA ILE A 15 7.85 6.85 -11.88
C ILE A 15 7.38 7.06 -13.33
N PHE A 16 6.29 6.39 -13.73
CA PHE A 16 5.72 6.43 -15.08
C PHE A 16 4.28 6.97 -15.06
N PRO A 17 4.09 8.27 -14.75
CA PRO A 17 2.78 8.88 -14.58
C PRO A 17 2.00 9.03 -15.89
N ALA A 18 2.67 9.12 -17.06
CA ALA A 18 1.98 9.20 -18.34
C ALA A 18 1.49 7.83 -18.81
N LEU A 19 2.24 6.76 -18.52
CA LEU A 19 1.90 5.39 -18.88
C LEU A 19 0.83 4.80 -17.96
N PHE A 20 0.87 5.09 -16.66
CA PHE A 20 -0.02 4.48 -15.67
C PHE A 20 -1.52 4.62 -16.01
N PRO A 21 -2.05 5.78 -16.45
CA PRO A 21 -3.46 5.92 -16.83
C PRO A 21 -3.88 5.05 -18.03
N HIS A 22 -2.95 4.56 -18.83
CA HIS A 22 -3.23 3.71 -20.00
C HIS A 22 -3.35 2.22 -19.67
N THR A 23 -3.13 1.80 -18.41
CA THR A 23 -3.37 0.41 -18.02
C THR A 23 -4.85 0.13 -17.82
N LEU A 24 -5.37 -0.90 -18.49
CA LEU A 24 -6.73 -1.41 -18.29
C LEU A 24 -6.85 -2.20 -16.98
N ARG A 25 -5.72 -2.59 -16.37
CA ARG A 25 -5.70 -3.49 -15.22
C ARG A 25 -4.62 -3.07 -14.20
N PRO A 26 -4.83 -1.96 -13.47
CA PRO A 26 -3.84 -1.40 -12.55
C PRO A 26 -3.48 -2.32 -11.37
N SER A 27 -4.33 -3.31 -11.08
CA SER A 27 -4.12 -4.32 -10.03
C SER A 27 -3.61 -5.67 -10.56
N ALA A 28 -3.09 -5.71 -11.79
CA ALA A 28 -2.48 -6.92 -12.33
C ALA A 28 -1.31 -7.40 -11.47
N THR A 29 -1.22 -8.71 -11.25
CA THR A 29 -0.08 -9.29 -10.52
C THR A 29 1.13 -9.32 -11.43
N VAL A 30 2.30 -9.09 -10.84
CA VAL A 30 3.59 -9.22 -11.53
C VAL A 30 3.74 -10.58 -12.20
N ALA A 31 3.40 -11.65 -11.47
CA ALA A 31 3.50 -13.01 -11.99
C ALA A 31 2.70 -13.21 -13.29
N ARG A 32 1.56 -12.53 -13.43
CA ARG A 32 0.77 -12.53 -14.66
C ARG A 32 1.42 -11.69 -15.75
N VAL A 33 1.86 -10.47 -15.43
CA VAL A 33 2.50 -9.58 -16.41
C VAL A 33 3.73 -10.25 -17.02
N LEU A 34 4.48 -11.00 -16.22
CA LEU A 34 5.70 -11.71 -16.60
C LEU A 34 5.47 -13.16 -17.08
N SER A 35 4.21 -13.63 -17.18
CA SER A 35 3.94 -15.01 -17.59
C SER A 35 4.16 -15.26 -19.09
N ILE A 36 4.30 -14.18 -19.88
CA ILE A 36 4.50 -14.22 -21.33
C ILE A 36 5.82 -13.49 -21.64
N PRO A 37 6.62 -13.93 -22.63
CA PRO A 37 7.88 -13.28 -22.99
C PRO A 37 7.71 -11.80 -23.35
N THR A 38 6.57 -11.45 -23.94
CA THR A 38 6.12 -10.07 -24.16
C THR A 38 5.27 -9.66 -22.96
N PHE A 39 5.75 -8.72 -22.14
CA PHE A 39 5.06 -8.26 -20.92
C PHE A 39 3.58 -7.99 -21.18
N ASN A 40 2.70 -8.71 -20.49
CA ASN A 40 1.26 -8.52 -20.67
C ASN A 40 0.75 -7.39 -19.76
N LEU A 41 0.94 -6.16 -20.21
CA LEU A 41 0.65 -4.93 -19.44
C LEU A 41 -0.81 -4.47 -19.54
N ASP A 42 -1.66 -5.17 -20.31
CA ASP A 42 -3.07 -4.84 -20.53
C ASP A 42 -3.26 -3.33 -20.85
N LEU A 43 -2.55 -2.80 -21.85
CA LEU A 43 -2.59 -1.36 -22.19
C LEU A 43 -3.70 -1.03 -23.20
N VAL A 44 -4.22 0.20 -23.12
CA VAL A 44 -5.14 0.77 -24.13
C VAL A 44 -4.44 0.87 -25.49
N PRO A 45 -5.14 0.63 -26.63
CA PRO A 45 -4.52 0.62 -27.96
C PRO A 45 -3.87 1.94 -28.42
N ARG A 46 -4.28 3.08 -27.84
CA ARG A 46 -3.72 4.40 -28.16
C ARG A 46 -2.97 4.93 -26.96
N LEU A 47 -1.64 4.94 -27.07
CA LEU A 47 -0.76 5.60 -26.13
C LEU A 47 -0.47 7.02 -26.61
N SER A 48 -0.21 7.92 -25.66
CA SER A 48 0.40 9.20 -25.99
C SER A 48 1.89 8.99 -26.28
N HIS A 49 2.52 9.88 -27.05
CA HIS A 49 3.96 9.82 -27.33
C HIS A 49 4.81 9.76 -26.05
N VAL A 50 4.40 10.47 -25.00
CA VAL A 50 5.10 10.43 -23.70
C VAL A 50 4.93 9.06 -23.04
N ALA A 51 3.74 8.45 -23.11
CA ALA A 51 3.51 7.11 -22.56
C ALA A 51 4.27 6.03 -23.34
N GLU A 52 4.48 6.19 -24.65
CA GLU A 52 5.32 5.27 -25.45
C GLU A 52 6.78 5.31 -25.01
N LEU A 53 7.34 6.52 -24.80
CA LEU A 53 8.70 6.67 -24.26
C LEU A 53 8.83 6.08 -22.84
N GLU A 54 7.83 6.30 -21.98
CA GLU A 54 7.80 5.70 -20.64
C GLU A 54 7.72 4.16 -20.70
N LEU A 55 6.98 3.61 -21.67
CA LEU A 55 6.89 2.17 -21.90
C LEU A 55 8.22 1.57 -22.34
N GLU A 56 8.94 2.22 -23.26
CA GLU A 56 10.28 1.80 -23.68
C GLU A 56 11.25 1.78 -22.50
N ASN A 57 11.24 2.83 -21.68
CA ASN A 57 12.06 2.93 -20.48
C ASN A 57 11.72 1.82 -19.45
N LEU A 58 10.43 1.55 -19.24
CA LEU A 58 9.98 0.46 -18.37
C LEU A 58 10.45 -0.90 -18.91
N CYS A 59 10.33 -1.15 -20.20
CA CYS A 59 10.80 -2.39 -20.83
C CYS A 59 12.31 -2.58 -20.68
N ALA A 60 13.10 -1.53 -20.94
CA ALA A 60 14.56 -1.54 -20.75
C ALA A 60 14.93 -1.84 -19.29
N MET A 61 14.22 -1.23 -18.34
CA MET A 61 14.41 -1.48 -16.91
C MET A 61 14.08 -2.93 -16.53
N LEU A 62 12.93 -3.44 -16.96
CA LEU A 62 12.51 -4.82 -16.68
C LEU A 62 13.44 -5.86 -17.31
N ALA A 63 14.05 -5.56 -18.46
CA ALA A 63 15.02 -6.44 -19.10
C ALA A 63 16.28 -6.67 -18.25
N THR A 64 16.60 -5.76 -17.33
CA THR A 64 17.72 -5.94 -16.39
C THR A 64 17.38 -6.85 -15.20
N ALA A 65 16.09 -7.09 -14.94
CA ALA A 65 15.65 -7.91 -13.83
C ALA A 65 15.72 -9.41 -14.21
N SER A 66 16.51 -10.19 -13.46
CA SER A 66 16.56 -11.64 -13.61
C SER A 66 15.68 -12.31 -12.56
N LEU A 67 14.72 -13.13 -13.00
CA LEU A 67 13.88 -13.94 -12.12
C LEU A 67 14.56 -15.29 -11.86
N ASN A 68 14.70 -15.66 -10.59
CA ASN A 68 15.17 -16.99 -10.21
C ASN A 68 13.99 -17.90 -9.88
N VAL A 69 13.58 -18.71 -10.86
CA VAL A 69 12.42 -19.63 -10.75
C VAL A 69 12.60 -20.70 -9.66
N GLN A 70 13.85 -20.99 -9.27
CA GLN A 70 14.15 -22.01 -8.25
C GLN A 70 13.98 -21.47 -6.82
N VAL A 71 13.88 -20.15 -6.65
CA VAL A 71 13.72 -19.52 -5.35
C VAL A 71 12.26 -19.11 -5.17
N HIS A 72 11.64 -19.60 -4.09
CA HIS A 72 10.29 -19.18 -3.76
C HIS A 72 10.22 -17.68 -3.43
N ASP A 73 9.21 -17.02 -3.97
CA ASP A 73 8.92 -15.62 -3.68
C ASP A 73 8.73 -15.40 -2.18
N LYS A 74 9.44 -14.41 -1.62
CA LYS A 74 9.29 -13.99 -0.23
C LYS A 74 8.74 -12.57 -0.18
N ARG A 75 7.58 -12.41 0.46
CA ARG A 75 7.03 -11.09 0.78
C ARG A 75 7.68 -10.59 2.07
N ILE A 76 8.51 -9.56 1.96
CA ILE A 76 9.19 -8.94 3.10
C ILE A 76 8.69 -7.52 3.31
N GLY A 77 8.43 -7.17 4.56
CA GLY A 77 8.14 -5.82 4.99
C GLY A 77 9.40 -4.95 4.86
N ARG A 78 9.24 -3.74 4.34
CA ARG A 78 10.38 -2.82 4.14
C ARG A 78 10.91 -2.23 5.44
N ILE A 79 10.02 -2.01 6.42
CA ILE A 79 10.36 -1.30 7.67
C ILE A 79 11.31 -2.13 8.53
N ASP A 80 11.10 -3.45 8.56
CA ASP A 80 11.80 -4.36 9.46
C ASP A 80 12.57 -5.48 8.73
N GLY A 81 12.45 -5.58 7.40
CA GLY A 81 13.09 -6.64 6.60
C GLY A 81 12.55 -8.04 6.89
N LYS A 82 11.47 -8.15 7.66
CA LYS A 82 10.90 -9.43 8.11
C LYS A 82 9.80 -9.88 7.15
N PRO A 83 9.40 -11.16 7.20
CA PRO A 83 8.23 -11.62 6.46
C PRO A 83 7.02 -10.71 6.71
N LEU A 84 6.34 -10.31 5.64
CA LEU A 84 5.16 -9.46 5.73
C LEU A 84 4.04 -10.26 6.40
N THR A 85 3.62 -9.81 7.58
CA THR A 85 2.51 -10.40 8.35
C THR A 85 1.38 -9.38 8.45
N CYS A 86 0.17 -9.84 8.79
CA CYS A 86 -0.96 -8.93 9.03
C CYS A 86 -0.62 -7.89 10.12
N ASN A 87 0.11 -8.29 11.16
CA ASN A 87 0.57 -7.40 12.22
C ASN A 87 1.58 -6.34 11.73
N SER A 88 2.59 -6.73 10.94
CA SER A 88 3.57 -5.76 10.42
C SER A 88 2.95 -4.82 9.38
N ALA A 89 2.04 -5.32 8.54
CA ALA A 89 1.25 -4.50 7.62
C ALA A 89 0.37 -3.50 8.36
N TYR A 90 -0.34 -3.95 9.41
CA TYR A 90 -1.15 -3.07 10.25
C TYR A 90 -0.28 -1.98 10.88
N LYS A 91 0.82 -2.33 11.55
CA LYS A 91 1.73 -1.35 12.15
C LYS A 91 2.27 -0.33 11.14
N ALA A 92 2.57 -0.75 9.91
CA ALA A 92 3.02 0.14 8.85
C ALA A 92 1.94 1.18 8.46
N ILE A 93 0.66 0.79 8.41
CA ILE A 93 -0.45 1.71 8.10
C ILE A 93 -0.60 2.79 9.19
N TRP A 94 -0.28 2.45 10.44
CA TRP A 94 -0.42 3.33 11.59
C TRP A 94 0.88 4.04 12.00
N SER A 95 1.99 3.86 11.29
CA SER A 95 3.30 4.44 11.68
C SER A 95 3.29 5.96 11.72
N ASP A 96 2.59 6.57 10.75
CA ASP A 96 2.57 8.03 10.56
C ASP A 96 1.37 8.68 11.27
N LYS A 97 0.57 7.88 11.99
CA LYS A 97 -0.59 8.38 12.73
C LYS A 97 -0.14 8.87 14.10
N PRO A 98 -0.66 10.02 14.57
CA PRO A 98 -0.33 10.52 15.88
C PRO A 98 -0.76 9.52 16.96
N ILE A 99 0.11 9.35 17.96
CA ILE A 99 -0.20 8.53 19.13
C ILE A 99 -1.29 9.24 19.94
N ASP A 100 -2.32 8.50 20.31
CA ASP A 100 -3.35 9.00 21.20
C ASP A 100 -2.88 8.91 22.66
N TYR A 101 -2.65 10.06 23.28
CA TYR A 101 -2.20 10.17 24.67
C TYR A 101 -3.20 9.59 25.70
N PHE A 102 -4.50 9.58 25.39
CA PHE A 102 -5.52 9.01 26.28
C PHE A 102 -5.68 7.50 26.13
N ALA A 103 -5.26 6.93 24.98
CA ALA A 103 -5.43 5.51 24.71
C ALA A 103 -4.81 4.60 25.80
N PRO A 104 -3.59 4.83 26.31
CA PRO A 104 -3.04 4.02 27.40
C PRO A 104 -3.91 4.06 28.66
N ALA A 105 -4.36 5.24 29.09
CA ALA A 105 -5.19 5.38 30.30
C ALA A 105 -6.56 4.72 30.16
N ILE A 106 -7.15 4.73 28.96
CA ILE A 106 -8.46 4.13 28.67
C ILE A 106 -8.37 2.61 28.52
N TRP A 107 -7.35 2.09 27.84
CA TRP A 107 -7.26 0.67 27.50
C TRP A 107 -6.45 -0.15 28.52
N LYS A 108 -5.49 0.47 29.23
CA LYS A 108 -4.67 -0.19 30.27
C LYS A 108 -5.19 0.08 31.69
N ASN A 109 -6.48 -0.14 31.91
CA ASN A 109 -7.10 -0.06 33.24
C ASN A 109 -7.93 -1.31 33.56
N TYR A 110 -8.35 -1.48 34.80
CA TYR A 110 -9.15 -2.64 35.25
C TYR A 110 -10.65 -2.52 35.01
N VAL A 111 -11.10 -1.45 34.35
CA VAL A 111 -12.52 -1.15 34.19
C VAL A 111 -13.14 -2.07 33.12
N PRO A 112 -14.43 -2.47 33.24
CA PRO A 112 -15.10 -3.29 32.23
C PRO A 112 -15.04 -2.71 30.80
N ASN A 113 -15.08 -3.59 29.78
CA ASN A 113 -15.00 -3.20 28.36
C ASN A 113 -16.06 -2.17 27.95
N LYS A 114 -17.28 -2.26 28.49
CA LYS A 114 -18.35 -1.28 28.22
C LYS A 114 -17.92 0.14 28.61
N CYS A 115 -17.27 0.28 29.77
CA CYS A 115 -16.76 1.56 30.25
C CYS A 115 -15.56 2.03 29.43
N ARG A 116 -14.65 1.14 29.03
CA ARG A 116 -13.51 1.50 28.16
C ARG A 116 -13.99 2.05 26.81
N ILE A 117 -14.98 1.40 26.19
CA ILE A 117 -15.60 1.87 24.94
C ILE A 117 -16.28 3.24 25.17
N PHE A 118 -17.02 3.40 26.27
CA PHE A 118 -17.62 4.69 26.62
C PHE A 118 -16.57 5.80 26.76
N LEU A 119 -15.51 5.57 27.54
CA LEU A 119 -14.40 6.52 27.72
C LEU A 119 -13.69 6.84 26.40
N TRP A 120 -13.50 5.84 25.53
CA TRP A 120 -12.94 6.02 24.19
C TRP A 120 -13.82 6.90 23.30
N LEU A 121 -15.14 6.67 23.31
CA LEU A 121 -16.08 7.51 22.56
C LEU A 121 -16.16 8.93 23.16
N ALA A 122 -16.07 9.05 24.47
CA ALA A 122 -16.03 10.33 25.18
C ALA A 122 -14.81 11.16 24.76
N SER A 123 -13.61 10.59 24.81
CA SER A 123 -12.36 11.29 24.46
C SER A 123 -12.31 11.72 22.99
N LYS A 124 -13.01 10.99 22.12
CA LYS A 124 -13.14 11.31 20.70
C LYS A 124 -14.29 12.24 20.38
N ASN A 125 -15.01 12.75 21.38
CA ASN A 125 -16.21 13.56 21.15
C ASN A 125 -17.15 12.81 20.19
N ARG A 126 -17.50 11.55 20.51
CA ARG A 126 -18.40 10.68 19.72
C ARG A 126 -19.57 10.13 20.54
N LEU A 127 -19.78 10.63 21.75
CA LEU A 127 -20.98 10.31 22.52
C LEU A 127 -22.21 10.99 21.92
N PHE A 128 -23.36 10.33 22.01
CA PHE A 128 -24.65 10.91 21.70
C PHE A 128 -25.08 11.79 22.88
N THR A 129 -24.95 13.10 22.73
CA THR A 129 -25.45 14.12 23.67
C THR A 129 -26.60 14.88 23.03
N ASN A 130 -27.46 15.51 23.85
CA ASN A 130 -28.62 16.26 23.34
C ASN A 130 -28.23 17.37 22.34
N GLU A 131 -27.05 17.97 22.51
CA GLU A 131 -26.49 18.98 21.60
C GLU A 131 -26.23 18.44 20.18
N ARG A 132 -26.11 17.12 20.00
CA ARG A 132 -25.85 16.46 18.72
C ARG A 132 -27.08 15.82 18.10
N ARG A 133 -28.24 15.98 18.74
CA ARG A 133 -29.51 15.43 18.25
C ARG A 133 -30.06 16.23 17.06
N PHE A 134 -29.63 17.47 16.90
CA PHE A 134 -30.18 18.43 15.94
C PHE A 134 -29.15 18.93 14.89
N ASN A 135 -27.95 18.33 14.85
CA ASN A 135 -26.92 18.54 13.82
C ASN A 135 -26.75 17.25 13.02
#